data_AF-A0A8J5Q1E1-F1
#
_entry.id   AF-A0A8J5Q1E1-F1
#
_cell.length_a   1.000
_cell.length_b   1.000
_cell.length_c   1.000
_cell.angle_alpha   90.00
_cell.angle_beta   90.00
_cell.angle_gamma   90.00
#
_symmetry.space_group_name_H-M   'P 1'
#
loop_
_entity.id
_entity.type
_entity.pdbx_description
1 polymer ?
#
loop_
_entity_poly.entity_id
_entity_poly.type
_entity_poly.pdbx_seq_one_letter_code
_entity_poly.pdbx_strand_id
1 'polypeptide(L)'
;MSAGTYSDDPLEQAGNLASWLVGLGDNDWASYQGSTVEQCKHPGRRERIIGLIKASRIETTGKIAFVFRCRGPFVGTLEPTPRETFPGNIILISQRGPSAFYFNGILTRPGDKQEIDGPARIEVGAEEVVFFLATFTKKV
;
A
#
# COMPACT_ATOMS: atom_id res chain seq x y z
N MET A 1 5.25 24.52 -22.20
CA MET A 1 5.70 23.16 -21.81
C MET A 1 6.17 23.25 -20.36
N SER A 2 5.33 22.88 -19.40
CA SER A 2 5.71 22.91 -17.99
C SER A 2 6.28 21.55 -17.62
N ALA A 3 7.60 21.49 -17.48
CA ALA A 3 8.27 20.36 -16.88
C ALA A 3 7.86 20.31 -15.40
N GLY A 4 6.97 19.39 -15.04
CA GLY A 4 6.73 19.08 -13.65
C GLY A 4 8.02 18.53 -13.06
N THR A 5 8.64 19.29 -12.17
CA THR A 5 9.72 18.81 -11.29
C THR A 5 9.13 17.77 -10.36
N TYR A 6 9.07 16.52 -10.80
CA TYR A 6 8.86 15.40 -9.89
C TYR A 6 10.15 15.27 -9.08
N SER A 7 10.05 15.53 -7.78
CA SER A 7 11.10 15.23 -6.82
C SER A 7 11.37 13.73 -6.78
N ASP A 8 12.64 13.33 -6.81
CA ASP A 8 13.10 11.96 -6.63
C ASP A 8 13.06 11.51 -5.16
N ASP A 9 12.64 12.40 -4.24
CA ASP A 9 12.53 12.10 -2.82
C ASP A 9 11.30 11.21 -2.52
N PRO A 10 11.50 9.97 -2.01
CA PRO A 10 10.40 9.07 -1.72
C PRO A 10 9.42 9.59 -0.66
N LEU A 11 9.87 10.42 0.29
CA LEU A 11 9.05 11.01 1.35
C LEU A 11 8.17 12.13 0.80
N GLU A 12 8.67 12.96 -0.11
CA GLU A 12 7.88 13.98 -0.79
C GLU A 12 6.77 13.34 -1.64
N GLN A 13 7.09 12.24 -2.33
CA GLN A 13 6.12 11.49 -3.12
C GLN A 13 5.10 10.74 -2.24
N ALA A 14 5.52 10.21 -1.08
CA ALA A 14 4.60 9.67 -0.09
C ALA A 14 3.65 10.74 0.47
N GLY A 15 4.13 11.98 0.68
CA GLY A 15 3.31 13.12 1.07
C GLY A 15 2.29 13.53 -0.01
N ASN A 16 2.73 13.63 -1.27
CA ASN A 16 1.86 13.88 -2.42
C ASN A 16 0.83 12.77 -2.63
N LEU A 17 1.14 11.55 -2.20
CA LEU A 17 0.21 10.45 -2.24
C LEU A 17 -0.78 10.47 -1.07
N ALA A 18 -0.31 10.81 0.14
CA ALA A 18 -1.19 11.00 1.27
C ALA A 18 -2.24 12.08 0.96
N SER A 19 -1.88 13.12 0.21
CA SER A 19 -2.85 14.11 -0.29
C SER A 19 -3.82 13.55 -1.34
N TRP A 20 -3.42 12.56 -2.15
CA TRP A 20 -4.36 11.84 -3.03
C TRP A 20 -5.40 11.03 -2.27
N LEU A 21 -5.04 10.50 -1.10
CA LEU A 21 -6.00 9.77 -0.26
C LEU A 21 -7.04 10.72 0.35
N VAL A 22 -6.79 12.03 0.37
CA VAL A 22 -7.75 13.05 0.83
C VAL A 22 -8.93 13.08 -0.14
N GLY A 23 -10.13 12.82 0.38
CA GLY A 23 -11.36 12.83 -0.40
C GLY A 23 -11.82 11.47 -0.90
N LEU A 24 -11.07 10.38 -0.66
CA LEU A 24 -11.59 9.03 -0.86
C LEU A 24 -12.60 8.69 0.24
N GLY A 25 -13.84 8.39 -0.15
CA GLY A 25 -14.89 7.95 0.75
C GLY A 25 -14.81 6.44 1.02
N ASP A 26 -15.59 5.94 1.98
CA ASP A 26 -15.67 4.50 2.26
C ASP A 26 -16.15 3.71 1.02
N ASN A 27 -16.95 4.33 0.16
CA ASN A 27 -17.38 3.75 -1.10
C ASN A 27 -16.27 3.60 -2.15
N ASP A 28 -15.08 4.17 -1.97
CA ASP A 28 -13.95 4.05 -2.92
C ASP A 28 -13.07 2.81 -2.65
N TRP A 29 -13.48 1.98 -1.70
CA TRP A 29 -12.78 0.78 -1.30
C TRP A 29 -13.60 -0.47 -1.63
N ALA A 30 -12.92 -1.60 -1.81
CA ALA A 30 -13.51 -2.91 -1.98
C ALA A 30 -12.81 -3.88 -1.04
N SER A 31 -13.57 -4.71 -0.33
CA SER A 31 -12.98 -5.68 0.60
C SER A 31 -12.01 -6.60 -0.13
N TYR A 32 -10.79 -6.69 0.39
CA TYR A 32 -9.79 -7.62 -0.08
C TYR A 32 -10.13 -9.01 0.45
N GLN A 33 -10.59 -9.91 -0.43
CA GLN A 33 -10.96 -11.28 -0.10
C GLN A 33 -11.94 -11.43 1.08
N GLY A 34 -12.85 -10.47 1.28
CA GLY A 34 -13.79 -10.50 2.40
C GLY A 34 -13.19 -10.13 3.75
N SER A 35 -11.92 -9.68 3.79
CA SER A 35 -11.25 -9.20 5.01
C SER A 35 -11.58 -7.74 5.31
N THR A 36 -11.12 -7.27 6.47
CA THR A 36 -11.18 -5.85 6.90
C THR A 36 -10.08 -4.99 6.28
N VAL A 37 -9.21 -5.58 5.46
CA VAL A 37 -8.32 -4.85 4.57
C VAL A 37 -9.10 -4.54 3.31
N GLU A 38 -9.03 -3.31 2.84
CA GLU A 38 -9.78 -2.87 1.66
C GLU A 38 -8.84 -2.34 0.58
N GLN A 39 -9.14 -2.65 -0.68
CA GLN A 39 -8.40 -2.23 -1.86
C GLN A 39 -9.10 -1.04 -2.54
N CYS A 40 -8.34 -0.01 -2.91
CA CYS A 40 -8.88 1.18 -3.61
C CYS A 40 -9.44 0.81 -5.00
N LYS A 41 -10.57 1.39 -5.43
CA LYS A 41 -11.18 1.21 -6.78
C LYS A 41 -11.33 2.50 -7.61
N HIS A 42 -10.57 3.54 -7.28
CA HIS A 42 -10.63 4.86 -7.94
C HIS A 42 -10.29 4.82 -9.46
N PRO A 43 -10.93 5.65 -10.33
CA PRO A 43 -10.68 5.65 -11.78
C PRO A 43 -9.22 5.92 -12.19
N GLY A 44 -8.56 6.89 -11.56
CA GLY A 44 -7.15 7.23 -11.79
C GLY A 44 -6.15 6.41 -10.95
N ARG A 45 -6.58 5.28 -10.37
CA ARG A 45 -5.75 4.46 -9.48
C ARG A 45 -4.48 3.97 -10.19
N ARG A 46 -4.57 3.58 -11.47
CA ARG A 46 -3.47 2.97 -12.20
C ARG A 46 -2.29 3.93 -12.37
N GLU A 47 -2.54 5.10 -12.92
CA GLU A 47 -1.52 6.11 -13.22
C GLU A 47 -0.84 6.59 -11.93
N ARG A 48 -1.65 6.78 -10.87
CA ARG A 48 -1.16 7.19 -9.56
C ARG A 48 -0.29 6.11 -8.92
N ILE A 49 -0.73 4.85 -8.91
CA ILE A 49 0.08 3.73 -8.41
C ILE A 49 1.40 3.60 -9.17
N ILE A 50 1.39 3.75 -10.50
CA ILE A 50 2.63 3.72 -11.31
C ILE A 50 3.60 4.82 -10.88
N GLY A 51 3.10 6.03 -10.61
CA GLY A 51 3.93 7.12 -10.10
C GLY A 51 4.66 6.74 -8.80
N LEU A 52 3.97 6.06 -7.90
CA LEU A 52 4.53 5.63 -6.61
C LEU A 52 5.59 4.57 -6.71
N ILE A 53 5.31 3.58 -7.55
CA ILE A 53 6.25 2.51 -7.82
C ILE A 53 7.56 3.10 -8.30
N LYS A 54 7.49 4.03 -9.27
CA LYS A 54 8.66 4.71 -9.84
C LYS A 54 9.39 5.51 -8.78
N ALA A 55 8.67 6.36 -8.04
CA ALA A 55 9.23 7.19 -6.98
C ALA A 55 9.94 6.37 -5.89
N SER A 56 9.31 5.27 -5.48
CA SER A 56 9.83 4.40 -4.42
C SER A 56 10.86 3.39 -4.92
N ARG A 57 11.24 3.47 -6.20
CA ARG A 57 12.18 2.56 -6.86
C ARG A 57 11.80 1.08 -6.64
N ILE A 58 10.50 0.79 -6.60
CA ILE A 58 10.03 -0.58 -6.51
C ILE A 58 10.10 -1.19 -7.91
N GLU A 59 10.79 -2.32 -8.05
CA GLU A 59 10.76 -3.07 -9.29
C GLU A 59 9.40 -3.74 -9.48
N THR A 60 8.71 -3.42 -10.58
CA THR A 60 7.38 -3.97 -10.90
C THR A 60 7.26 -4.62 -12.26
N THR A 61 8.38 -4.91 -12.92
CA THR A 61 8.36 -5.70 -14.16
C THR A 61 7.63 -7.02 -13.89
N GLY A 62 6.52 -7.25 -14.59
CA GLY A 62 5.68 -8.45 -14.38
C GLY A 62 4.84 -8.47 -13.08
N LYS A 63 4.73 -7.35 -12.34
CA LYS A 63 3.99 -7.24 -11.07
C LYS A 63 2.72 -6.41 -11.22
N ILE A 64 1.76 -6.61 -10.32
CA ILE A 64 0.55 -5.81 -10.19
C ILE A 64 0.55 -5.14 -8.82
N ALA A 65 0.20 -3.87 -8.72
CA ALA A 65 0.22 -3.15 -7.45
C ALA A 65 -1.14 -2.57 -7.09
N PHE A 66 -1.40 -2.52 -5.79
CA PHE A 66 -2.65 -2.05 -5.21
C PHE A 66 -2.41 -1.23 -3.96
N VAL A 67 -3.25 -0.22 -3.76
CA VAL A 67 -3.29 0.57 -2.53
C VAL A 67 -4.36 -0.02 -1.63
N PHE A 68 -3.97 -0.30 -0.40
CA PHE A 68 -4.83 -0.84 0.64
C PHE A 68 -5.06 0.18 1.74
N ARG A 69 -6.26 0.11 2.32
CA ARG A 69 -6.65 0.72 3.58
C ARG A 69 -6.89 -0.39 4.58
N CYS A 70 -6.38 -0.25 5.80
CA CYS A 70 -6.73 -1.14 6.90
C CYS A 70 -7.10 -0.29 8.12
N ARG A 71 -8.18 -0.67 8.81
CA ARG A 71 -8.63 -0.05 10.05
C ARG A 71 -8.46 -1.07 11.17
N GLY A 72 -7.74 -0.69 12.22
CA GLY A 72 -7.54 -1.55 13.37
C GLY A 72 -8.68 -1.47 14.40
N PRO A 73 -8.69 -2.38 15.39
CA PRO A 73 -7.69 -3.43 15.59
C PRO A 73 -7.80 -4.55 14.55
N PHE A 74 -6.69 -4.94 13.95
CA PHE A 74 -6.65 -6.02 12.96
C PHE A 74 -5.34 -6.81 13.07
N VAL A 75 -5.46 -8.14 13.01
CA VAL A 75 -4.35 -9.07 12.85
C VAL A 75 -4.77 -10.05 11.76
N GLY A 76 -3.98 -10.14 10.69
CA GLY A 76 -4.27 -11.07 9.61
C GLY A 76 -3.11 -11.21 8.65
N THR A 77 -3.38 -11.86 7.52
CA THR A 77 -2.38 -12.16 6.50
C THR A 77 -2.78 -11.51 5.20
N LEU A 78 -1.82 -10.86 4.53
CA LEU A 78 -1.96 -10.48 3.14
C LEU A 78 -1.75 -11.74 2.28
N GLU A 79 -2.85 -12.32 1.86
CA GLU A 79 -2.86 -13.56 1.09
C GLU A 79 -2.40 -13.34 -0.37
N PRO A 80 -2.09 -14.41 -1.10
CA PRO A 80 -1.97 -14.33 -2.55
C PRO A 80 -3.30 -13.94 -3.21
N THR A 81 -3.27 -13.22 -4.32
CA THR A 81 -4.51 -12.98 -5.10
C THR A 81 -4.95 -14.27 -5.81
N PRO A 82 -6.24 -14.40 -6.23
CA PRO A 82 -6.75 -15.58 -6.94
C PRO A 82 -6.02 -15.94 -8.25
N ARG A 83 -5.09 -15.10 -8.72
CA ARG A 83 -4.23 -15.36 -9.88
C ARG A 83 -2.83 -15.87 -9.49
N GLU A 84 -2.69 -16.43 -8.28
CA GLU A 84 -1.42 -16.95 -7.73
C GLU A 84 -0.30 -15.89 -7.69
N THR A 85 -0.68 -14.62 -7.50
CA THR A 85 0.29 -13.55 -7.32
C THR A 85 0.53 -13.31 -5.84
N PHE A 86 1.78 -13.38 -5.40
CA PHE A 86 2.20 -13.24 -4.01
C PHE A 86 2.63 -11.81 -3.71
N PRO A 87 2.37 -11.26 -2.51
CA PRO A 87 2.94 -9.98 -2.12
C PRO A 87 4.47 -10.04 -2.24
N GLY A 88 5.07 -9.02 -2.82
CA GLY A 88 6.52 -8.94 -3.04
C GLY A 88 7.18 -7.71 -2.42
N ASN A 89 6.49 -6.57 -2.39
CA ASN A 89 6.96 -5.36 -1.72
C ASN A 89 5.78 -4.63 -1.10
N ILE A 90 5.98 -4.08 0.11
CA ILE A 90 5.04 -3.15 0.73
C ILE A 90 5.73 -1.85 1.10
N ILE A 91 4.99 -0.76 0.96
CA ILE A 91 5.37 0.56 1.46
C ILE A 91 4.21 1.13 2.25
N LEU A 92 4.46 1.54 3.50
CA LEU A 92 3.49 2.30 4.26
C LEU A 92 3.44 3.74 3.70
N ILE A 93 2.26 4.18 3.28
CA ILE A 93 2.03 5.49 2.68
C ILE A 93 1.72 6.51 3.76
N SER A 94 0.74 6.20 4.59
CA SER A 94 0.26 7.09 5.63
C SER A 94 -0.41 6.31 6.75
N GLN A 95 -0.43 6.92 7.93
CA GLN A 95 -1.10 6.40 9.11
C GLN A 95 -1.78 7.55 9.84
N ARG A 96 -2.99 7.30 10.36
CA ARG A 96 -3.74 8.24 11.20
C ARG A 96 -3.94 7.59 12.56
N GLY A 97 -3.07 7.90 13.51
CA GLY A 97 -3.04 7.33 14.86
C GLY A 97 -1.61 7.25 15.43
N PRO A 98 -1.42 6.72 16.65
CA PRO A 98 -0.08 6.34 17.13
C PRO A 98 0.58 5.29 16.20
N SER A 99 1.85 4.96 16.46
CA SER A 99 2.66 4.12 15.56
C SER A 99 2.53 2.63 15.90
N ALA A 100 1.46 1.95 15.47
CA ALA A 100 1.33 0.51 15.65
C ALA A 100 0.94 -0.24 14.36
N PHE A 101 1.55 0.14 13.22
CA PHE A 101 1.57 -0.72 12.04
C PHE A 101 2.76 -1.66 12.07
N TYR A 102 2.50 -2.97 12.19
CA TYR A 102 3.54 -3.99 12.10
C TYR A 102 3.33 -4.84 10.86
N PHE A 103 4.45 -5.09 10.20
CA PHE A 103 4.51 -5.98 9.06
C PHE A 103 5.50 -7.10 9.37
N ASN A 104 5.04 -8.35 9.39
CA ASN A 104 5.80 -9.50 9.89
C ASN A 104 6.43 -9.26 11.28
N GLY A 105 5.72 -8.55 12.16
CA GLY A 105 6.20 -8.20 13.50
C GLY A 105 7.19 -7.02 13.55
N ILE A 106 7.52 -6.41 12.42
CA ILE A 106 8.42 -5.25 12.33
C ILE A 106 7.59 -3.97 12.30
N LEU A 107 7.85 -3.07 13.25
CA LEU A 107 7.24 -1.73 13.26
C LEU A 107 7.62 -1.00 11.97
N THR A 108 6.61 -0.59 11.21
CA THR A 108 6.79 0.02 9.89
C THR A 108 6.31 1.46 9.94
N ARG A 109 7.13 2.38 9.44
CA ARG A 109 6.84 3.82 9.38
C ARG A 109 6.55 4.26 7.95
N PRO A 110 5.84 5.39 7.76
CA PRO A 110 5.62 5.92 6.42
C PRO A 110 6.93 6.08 5.65
N GLY A 111 6.97 5.57 4.43
CA GLY A 111 8.16 5.53 3.57
C GLY A 111 9.02 4.27 3.71
N ASP A 112 8.83 3.46 4.76
CA ASP A 112 9.57 2.21 4.90
C ASP A 112 9.14 1.21 3.83
N LYS A 113 10.13 0.59 3.17
CA LYS A 113 9.96 -0.49 2.19
C LYS A 113 10.29 -1.83 2.84
N GLN A 114 9.42 -2.82 2.68
CA GLN A 114 9.69 -4.20 3.07
C GLN A 114 9.47 -5.17 1.90
N GLU A 115 10.41 -6.08 1.72
CA GLU A 115 10.33 -7.19 0.77
C GLU A 115 9.66 -8.40 1.39
N ILE A 116 8.98 -9.18 0.55
CA ILE A 116 8.07 -10.24 0.97
C ILE A 116 8.30 -11.48 0.11
N ASP A 117 8.59 -12.60 0.75
CA ASP A 117 8.80 -13.89 0.09
C ASP A 117 7.66 -14.90 0.31
N GLY A 118 6.58 -14.52 1.01
CA GLY A 118 5.44 -15.39 1.35
C GLY A 118 4.20 -14.66 1.86
N PRO A 119 3.20 -15.39 2.40
CA PRO A 119 2.06 -14.78 3.07
C PRO A 119 2.55 -13.89 4.20
N ALA A 120 2.09 -12.65 4.24
CA ALA A 120 2.68 -11.65 5.11
C ALA A 120 1.73 -11.19 6.19
N ARG A 121 2.19 -11.21 7.44
CA ARG A 121 1.38 -10.86 8.60
C ARG A 121 1.26 -9.34 8.73
N ILE A 122 0.04 -8.85 8.80
CA ILE A 122 -0.31 -7.45 9.03
C ILE A 122 -0.91 -7.33 10.42
N GLU A 123 -0.42 -6.37 11.19
CA GLU A 123 -1.00 -5.99 12.48
C GLU A 123 -1.22 -4.47 12.51
N VAL A 124 -2.42 -4.05 12.89
CA VAL A 124 -2.82 -2.64 12.99
C VAL A 124 -3.43 -2.41 14.37
N GLY A 125 -2.93 -1.38 15.07
CA GLY A 125 -3.39 -1.02 16.41
C GLY A 125 -4.85 -0.55 16.45
N ALA A 126 -5.46 -0.58 17.64
CA ALA A 126 -6.81 -0.07 17.83
C ALA A 126 -6.90 1.43 17.46
N GLU A 127 -8.02 1.83 16.86
CA GLU A 127 -8.28 3.21 16.41
C GLU A 127 -7.36 3.73 15.30
N GLU A 128 -6.48 2.90 14.75
CA GLU A 128 -5.59 3.28 13.64
C GLU A 128 -6.24 3.05 12.27
N VAL A 129 -5.93 3.95 11.34
CA VAL A 129 -6.19 3.76 9.91
C VAL A 129 -4.87 3.90 9.17
N VAL A 130 -4.46 2.83 8.48
CA VAL A 130 -3.21 2.78 7.72
C VAL A 130 -3.51 2.62 6.25
N PHE A 131 -2.67 3.24 5.43
CA PHE A 131 -2.68 3.10 3.98
C PHE A 131 -1.33 2.60 3.53
N PHE A 132 -1.30 1.50 2.79
CA PHE A 132 -0.06 0.94 2.27
C PHE A 132 -0.21 0.50 0.82
N LEU A 133 0.87 0.63 0.06
CA LEU A 133 0.99 0.08 -1.28
C LEU A 133 1.54 -1.34 -1.16
N ALA A 134 0.91 -2.32 -1.80
CA ALA A 134 1.49 -3.64 -1.96
C ALA A 134 1.62 -4.00 -3.45
N THR A 135 2.79 -4.49 -3.84
CA THR A 135 3.02 -5.09 -5.17
C THR A 135 2.92 -6.60 -5.04
N PHE A 136 2.24 -7.23 -6.00
CA PHE A 136 2.08 -8.67 -6.11
C PHE A 136 2.76 -9.18 -7.37
N THR A 137 3.48 -10.29 -7.23
CA THR A 137 4.28 -10.94 -8.27
C THR A 137 3.64 -12.28 -8.61
N LYS A 138 3.44 -12.60 -9.89
CA LYS A 138 3.06 -13.97 -10.27
C LYS A 138 4.27 -14.88 -9.99
N LYS A 139 4.12 -15.93 -9.16
CA LYS A 139 5.18 -16.96 -9.09
C LYS A 139 5.13 -17.75 -10.39
N VAL A 140 6.29 -17.89 -11.03
CA VAL A 140 6.48 -18.76 -12.21
C VAL A 140 6.77 -20.16 -11.72
#